data_AF-A0A1E5SP37-F1
#
_entry.id   AF-A0A1E5SP37-F1
#
_cell.length_a   1.000
_cell.length_b   1.000
_cell.length_c   1.000
_cell.angle_alpha   90.00
_cell.angle_beta   90.00
_cell.angle_gamma   90.00
#
_symmetry.space_group_name_H-M   'P 1'
#
loop_
_entity.id
_entity.type
_entity.pdbx_description
1 polymer ?
#
loop_
_entity_poly.entity_id
_entity_poly.type
_entity_poly.pdbx_seq_one_letter_code
_entity_poly.pdbx_strand_id
1 'polypeptide(L)'
;MNLLFKIEREIAIAAFIVMILTSCQGMAFQDGNQTWKGIFDLASRGEQQASAQFDFDKNEGVLMLPNLIPVPLNLKAVLIKGDSLFFSIGFRSGPAYCKAKMTNERIEGVMDKEGMSQSSFWLEVSNKRIIETVVKPNKDEPIIIKSKGNLAEEIAIKERLEKLLIKYDLEPYIFTKSINIEKGVIPHSHPVLTLSTDFETDTQLIATFLHEQMHWYSLTDNEGFQKVGEAFLKKYPNLPSEAPEGAGSEQSTFLHLGVCYLEFHTLSQVIGRDKAIEHFQFMTTQYYRWVYRTILKDLDYFESLFEQNGLHLK
;
A
#
# COMPACT_ATOMS: atom_id res chain seq x y z
N MET A 1 21.61 -8.77 35.43
CA MET A 1 22.16 -8.17 34.19
C MET A 1 22.88 -9.26 33.41
N ASN A 2 22.44 -9.71 32.23
CA ASN A 2 21.18 -9.44 31.51
C ASN A 2 20.57 -10.75 30.99
N LEU A 3 19.49 -11.22 31.62
CA LEU A 3 18.70 -12.36 31.13
C LEU A 3 17.72 -11.94 30.00
N LEU A 4 17.53 -10.63 29.82
CA LEU A 4 16.68 -10.01 28.79
C LEU A 4 17.13 -10.32 27.35
N PHE A 5 18.44 -10.50 27.12
CA PHE A 5 19.05 -10.62 25.79
C PHE A 5 18.81 -11.96 25.05
N LYS A 6 17.87 -12.80 25.53
CA LYS A 6 17.66 -14.15 25.00
C LYS A 6 16.21 -14.54 24.70
N ILE A 7 15.24 -13.65 24.92
CA ILE A 7 13.81 -13.90 24.64
C ILE A 7 13.37 -13.26 23.31
N GLU A 8 14.00 -12.17 22.89
CA GLU A 8 13.66 -11.39 21.68
C GLU A 8 13.99 -12.07 20.34
N ARG A 9 14.47 -13.33 20.34
CA ARG A 9 15.09 -13.96 19.16
C ARG A 9 14.30 -15.10 18.51
N GLU A 10 13.20 -15.56 19.12
CA GLU A 10 12.34 -16.61 18.54
C GLU A 10 10.99 -16.08 17.98
N ILE A 11 10.82 -14.75 17.96
CA ILE A 11 9.63 -14.06 17.41
C ILE A 11 9.79 -13.76 15.91
N ALA A 12 10.99 -13.94 15.32
CA ALA A 12 11.34 -13.50 13.97
C ALA A 12 10.99 -14.50 12.86
N ILE A 13 9.72 -14.98 12.80
CA ILE A 13 9.31 -16.07 11.88
C ILE A 13 7.97 -15.83 11.13
N ALA A 14 7.11 -14.86 11.50
CA ALA A 14 5.73 -14.83 10.96
C ALA A 14 5.08 -13.43 10.75
N ALA A 15 5.54 -12.65 9.76
CA ALA A 15 4.76 -11.50 9.24
C ALA A 15 5.23 -11.01 7.86
N PHE A 16 4.37 -11.08 6.81
CA PHE A 16 4.61 -10.39 5.53
C PHE A 16 3.52 -9.46 5.03
N ILE A 17 2.44 -10.07 4.56
CA ILE A 17 1.23 -9.40 4.08
C ILE A 17 0.66 -8.51 5.21
N VAL A 18 1.18 -8.71 6.42
CA VAL A 18 1.09 -7.89 7.64
C VAL A 18 2.19 -6.81 7.74
N MET A 19 3.50 -7.06 7.55
CA MET A 19 4.58 -6.09 7.87
C MET A 19 4.87 -4.94 6.88
N ILE A 20 4.40 -4.98 5.63
CA ILE A 20 4.29 -3.73 4.82
C ILE A 20 3.29 -2.75 5.47
N LEU A 21 2.46 -3.27 6.38
CA LEU A 21 1.26 -2.68 6.92
C LEU A 21 1.29 -2.56 8.47
N THR A 22 2.27 -3.19 9.17
CA THR A 22 2.34 -3.29 10.65
C THR A 22 3.75 -3.21 11.25
N SER A 23 4.61 -2.30 10.80
CA SER A 23 5.94 -2.07 11.44
C SER A 23 5.89 -1.38 12.82
N CYS A 24 4.75 -1.46 13.51
CA CYS A 24 4.60 -1.25 14.95
C CYS A 24 3.95 -2.49 15.59
N GLN A 25 4.78 -3.46 15.99
CA GLN A 25 4.53 -4.51 17.00
C GLN A 25 3.19 -5.27 16.97
N GLY A 26 3.21 -6.56 16.63
CA GLY A 26 2.14 -7.50 17.00
C GLY A 26 1.72 -8.50 15.92
N MET A 27 2.40 -9.65 15.83
CA MET A 27 2.03 -10.77 14.93
C MET A 27 0.75 -11.53 15.38
N ALA A 28 -0.08 -10.92 16.22
CA ALA A 28 -1.23 -11.57 16.87
C ALA A 28 -2.57 -11.37 16.13
N PHE A 29 -2.59 -10.53 15.08
CA PHE A 29 -3.85 -10.01 14.57
C PHE A 29 -4.60 -10.89 13.56
N GLN A 30 -3.97 -11.86 12.89
CA GLN A 30 -4.67 -12.66 11.85
C GLN A 30 -5.18 -14.03 12.30
N ASP A 31 -4.65 -14.60 13.39
CA ASP A 31 -5.18 -15.82 14.00
C ASP A 31 -5.92 -15.49 15.31
N GLY A 32 -7.20 -15.84 15.37
CA GLY A 32 -8.07 -15.66 16.55
C GLY A 32 -8.84 -14.34 16.61
N ASN A 33 -8.28 -13.22 16.14
CA ASN A 33 -8.97 -11.91 16.22
C ASN A 33 -10.00 -11.71 15.09
N GLN A 34 -11.25 -11.48 15.48
CA GLN A 34 -12.40 -11.31 14.60
C GLN A 34 -12.22 -10.13 13.63
N THR A 35 -12.40 -10.36 12.33
CA THR A 35 -12.42 -9.29 11.32
C THR A 35 -13.79 -8.64 11.24
N TRP A 36 -13.80 -7.34 11.04
CA TRP A 36 -14.96 -6.48 10.88
C TRP A 36 -14.87 -5.77 9.53
N LYS A 37 -15.97 -5.67 8.76
CA LYS A 37 -16.01 -4.95 7.47
C LYS A 37 -17.25 -4.06 7.36
N GLY A 38 -17.13 -2.93 6.69
CA GLY A 38 -18.25 -1.98 6.54
C GLY A 38 -17.80 -0.68 5.89
N ILE A 39 -18.33 0.45 6.36
CA ILE A 39 -18.16 1.77 5.74
C ILE A 39 -17.81 2.82 6.80
N PHE A 40 -16.84 3.68 6.46
CA PHE A 40 -16.64 4.99 7.10
C PHE A 40 -17.01 6.09 6.11
N ASP A 41 -18.03 6.88 6.41
CA ASP A 41 -18.24 8.16 5.74
C ASP A 41 -17.15 9.13 6.19
N LEU A 42 -16.31 9.60 5.27
CA LEU A 42 -15.26 10.59 5.56
C LEU A 42 -15.65 12.00 5.07
N ALA A 43 -16.94 12.31 5.15
CA ALA A 43 -17.56 13.62 4.89
C ALA A 43 -17.22 14.17 3.50
N SER A 44 -16.28 15.12 3.39
CA SER A 44 -15.86 15.68 2.10
C SER A 44 -15.14 14.68 1.18
N ARG A 45 -14.78 13.50 1.69
CA ARG A 45 -14.24 12.37 0.91
C ARG A 45 -15.29 11.27 0.66
N GLY A 46 -16.47 11.35 1.29
CA GLY A 46 -17.56 10.38 1.16
C GLY A 46 -17.25 8.99 1.74
N GLU A 47 -18.15 8.04 1.48
CA GLU A 47 -18.09 6.66 1.95
C GLU A 47 -16.85 5.88 1.46
N GLN A 48 -16.05 5.41 2.40
CA GLN A 48 -14.93 4.50 2.16
C GLN A 48 -15.27 3.10 2.67
N GLN A 49 -14.96 2.08 1.87
CA GLN A 49 -14.93 0.71 2.39
C GLN A 49 -13.87 0.60 3.50
N ALA A 50 -14.24 -0.09 4.56
CA ALA A 50 -13.41 -0.28 5.74
C ALA A 50 -13.29 -1.77 6.08
N SER A 51 -12.12 -2.17 6.58
CA SER A 51 -11.91 -3.48 7.20
C SER A 51 -11.05 -3.29 8.45
N ALA A 52 -11.47 -3.83 9.60
CA ALA A 52 -10.81 -3.61 10.88
C ALA A 52 -10.66 -4.91 11.69
N GLN A 53 -9.67 -4.92 12.57
CA GLN A 53 -9.52 -5.92 13.63
C GLN A 53 -9.13 -5.20 14.93
N PHE A 54 -9.61 -5.72 16.06
CA PHE A 54 -9.41 -5.14 17.39
C PHE A 54 -8.81 -6.19 18.32
N ASP A 55 -7.85 -5.78 19.13
CA ASP A 55 -7.30 -6.56 20.24
C ASP A 55 -7.63 -5.82 21.54
N PHE A 56 -8.72 -6.24 22.15
CA PHE A 56 -9.28 -5.58 23.34
C PHE A 56 -8.41 -5.78 24.59
N ASP A 57 -7.58 -6.83 24.63
CA ASP A 57 -6.64 -7.07 25.73
C ASP A 57 -5.44 -6.10 25.66
N LYS A 58 -4.94 -5.83 24.45
CA LYS A 58 -3.86 -4.85 24.21
C LYS A 58 -4.34 -3.41 24.06
N ASN A 59 -5.65 -3.17 23.97
CA ASN A 59 -6.28 -1.87 23.75
C ASN A 59 -5.86 -1.22 22.41
N GLU A 60 -5.61 -2.04 21.39
CA GLU A 60 -5.12 -1.63 20.07
C GLU A 60 -5.86 -2.34 18.92
N GLY A 61 -5.55 -1.99 17.68
CA GLY A 61 -6.18 -2.57 16.50
C GLY A 61 -5.61 -2.02 15.20
N VAL A 62 -6.19 -2.46 14.09
CA VAL A 62 -5.83 -2.04 12.73
C VAL A 62 -7.08 -1.76 11.91
N LEU A 63 -7.04 -0.70 11.08
CA LEU A 63 -8.12 -0.28 10.20
C LEU A 63 -7.58 -0.02 8.79
N MET A 64 -7.92 -0.89 7.84
CA MET A 64 -7.73 -0.68 6.40
C MET A 64 -8.85 0.20 5.84
N LEU A 65 -8.48 1.22 5.07
CA LEU A 65 -9.39 2.06 4.28
C LEU A 65 -8.91 2.06 2.81
N PRO A 66 -8.95 0.91 2.10
CA PRO A 66 -8.22 0.70 0.84
C PRO A 66 -8.54 1.75 -0.24
N ASN A 67 -9.75 2.31 -0.23
CA ASN A 67 -10.19 3.35 -1.17
C ASN A 67 -9.50 4.72 -1.00
N LEU A 68 -8.76 4.93 0.09
CA LEU A 68 -8.14 6.22 0.41
C LEU A 68 -6.73 6.11 1.00
N ILE A 69 -6.47 5.05 1.75
CA ILE A 69 -5.22 4.80 2.44
C ILE A 69 -4.94 3.28 2.33
N PRO A 70 -4.05 2.84 1.42
CA PRO A 70 -3.74 1.43 1.19
C PRO A 70 -2.86 0.80 2.29
N VAL A 71 -2.70 1.49 3.43
CA VAL A 71 -2.00 1.00 4.63
C VAL A 71 -2.94 1.07 5.84
N PRO A 72 -2.89 0.12 6.80
CA PRO A 72 -3.75 0.18 7.96
C PRO A 72 -3.36 1.36 8.83
N LEU A 73 -4.38 2.02 9.34
CA LEU A 73 -4.26 2.97 10.41
C LEU A 73 -4.26 2.19 11.73
N ASN A 74 -3.24 2.42 12.55
CA ASN A 74 -3.22 1.89 13.90
C ASN A 74 -4.41 2.46 14.69
N LEU A 75 -5.23 1.58 15.24
CA LEU A 75 -6.26 1.92 16.21
C LEU A 75 -5.63 1.90 17.60
N LYS A 76 -5.81 2.96 18.38
CA LYS A 76 -5.23 3.10 19.72
C LYS A 76 -6.26 3.53 20.75
N ALA A 77 -6.02 3.17 22.01
CA ALA A 77 -6.98 3.38 23.10
C ALA A 77 -8.33 2.70 22.81
N VAL A 78 -8.28 1.49 22.25
CA VAL A 78 -9.46 0.66 22.00
C VAL A 78 -10.01 0.19 23.35
N LEU A 79 -11.17 0.72 23.73
CA LEU A 79 -11.78 0.53 25.05
C LEU A 79 -13.27 0.17 24.91
N ILE A 80 -13.65 -0.99 25.45
CA ILE A 80 -15.06 -1.37 25.63
C ILE A 80 -15.53 -0.98 27.04
N LYS A 81 -16.74 -0.42 27.13
CA LYS A 81 -17.45 -0.19 28.39
C LYS A 81 -18.95 -0.47 28.21
N GLY A 82 -19.36 -1.68 28.59
CA GLY A 82 -20.72 -2.16 28.30
C GLY A 82 -20.89 -2.40 26.79
N ASP A 83 -21.94 -1.83 26.21
CA ASP A 83 -22.18 -1.83 24.75
C ASP A 83 -21.47 -0.67 24.02
N SER A 84 -20.69 0.16 24.72
CA SER A 84 -20.00 1.31 24.12
C SER A 84 -18.54 0.98 23.82
N LEU A 85 -18.12 1.19 22.57
CA LEU A 85 -16.75 1.04 22.08
C LEU A 85 -16.15 2.43 21.78
N PHE A 86 -14.95 2.67 22.27
CA PHE A 86 -14.16 3.88 22.01
C PHE A 86 -12.82 3.49 21.39
N PHE A 87 -12.30 4.27 20.45
CA PHE A 87 -10.94 4.12 19.91
C PHE A 87 -10.48 5.41 19.23
N SER A 88 -9.20 5.48 18.86
CA SER A 88 -8.64 6.58 18.06
C SER A 88 -7.93 6.05 16.81
N ILE A 89 -8.05 6.78 15.69
CA ILE A 89 -7.47 6.42 14.39
C ILE A 89 -6.31 7.39 14.09
N GLY A 90 -5.11 6.85 13.86
CA GLY A 90 -3.91 7.65 13.58
C GLY A 90 -3.79 8.13 12.13
N PHE A 91 -4.54 9.17 11.73
CA PHE A 91 -4.32 9.84 10.44
C PHE A 91 -3.09 10.76 10.45
N ARG A 92 -2.46 10.97 9.28
CA ARG A 92 -1.32 11.90 9.10
C ARG A 92 -1.65 13.35 9.49
N SER A 93 -2.90 13.78 9.29
CA SER A 93 -3.39 15.13 9.67
C SER A 93 -3.84 15.23 11.14
N GLY A 94 -3.24 14.44 12.04
CA GLY A 94 -3.65 14.32 13.44
C GLY A 94 -4.80 13.30 13.64
N PRO A 95 -5.01 12.81 14.88
CA PRO A 95 -5.93 11.71 15.16
C PRO A 95 -7.39 12.03 14.84
N ALA A 96 -8.18 10.97 14.69
CA ALA A 96 -9.64 11.00 14.84
C ALA A 96 -10.06 10.17 16.04
N TYR A 97 -11.17 10.50 16.68
CA TYR A 97 -11.70 9.82 17.86
C TYR A 97 -13.05 9.19 17.52
N CYS A 98 -13.15 7.88 17.70
CA CYS A 98 -14.35 7.11 17.40
C CYS A 98 -15.10 6.76 18.68
N LYS A 99 -16.42 6.97 18.66
CA LYS A 99 -17.37 6.49 19.65
C LYS A 99 -18.46 5.71 18.94
N ALA A 100 -18.59 4.44 19.28
CA ALA A 100 -19.56 3.52 18.70
C ALA A 100 -20.35 2.77 19.77
N LYS A 101 -21.49 2.23 19.34
CA LYS A 101 -22.16 1.12 19.99
C LYS A 101 -21.67 -0.18 19.35
N MET A 102 -21.45 -1.21 20.15
CA MET A 102 -21.02 -2.54 19.74
C MET A 102 -22.03 -3.59 20.18
N THR A 103 -22.36 -4.47 19.25
CA THR A 103 -23.11 -5.71 19.45
C THR A 103 -22.25 -6.88 18.97
N ASN A 104 -22.71 -8.12 19.18
CA ASN A 104 -21.96 -9.32 18.79
C ASN A 104 -21.64 -9.39 17.28
N GLU A 105 -22.45 -8.74 16.44
CA GLU A 105 -22.37 -8.85 14.97
C GLU A 105 -22.11 -7.50 14.27
N ARG A 106 -22.36 -6.38 14.96
CA ARG A 106 -22.31 -5.02 14.37
C ARG A 106 -21.78 -3.97 15.34
N ILE A 107 -20.86 -3.14 14.86
CA ILE A 107 -20.37 -1.89 15.47
C ILE A 107 -20.94 -0.73 14.64
N GLU A 108 -21.50 0.29 15.27
CA GLU A 108 -21.97 1.50 14.56
C GLU A 108 -21.79 2.75 15.42
N GLY A 109 -21.40 3.87 14.82
CA GLY A 109 -20.96 5.03 15.59
C GLY A 109 -20.59 6.25 14.77
N VAL A 110 -19.89 7.15 15.46
CA VAL A 110 -19.39 8.41 14.92
C VAL A 110 -17.89 8.56 15.16
N MET A 111 -17.20 9.02 14.13
CA MET A 111 -15.84 9.51 14.17
C MET A 111 -15.88 11.04 14.27
N ASP A 112 -15.17 11.60 15.24
CA ASP A 112 -14.92 13.03 15.37
C ASP A 112 -13.46 13.33 15.03
N LYS A 113 -13.22 14.42 14.29
CA LYS A 113 -11.89 14.83 13.86
C LYS A 113 -11.85 16.34 13.65
N GLU A 114 -10.86 16.99 14.25
CA GLU A 114 -10.59 18.42 14.07
C GLU A 114 -10.47 18.77 12.57
N GLY A 115 -11.20 19.81 12.15
CA GLY A 115 -11.29 20.25 10.76
C GLY A 115 -12.26 19.46 9.86
N MET A 116 -12.98 18.47 10.39
CA MET A 116 -14.02 17.72 9.68
C MET A 116 -15.37 17.81 10.39
N SER A 117 -16.47 17.60 9.67
CA SER A 117 -17.77 17.33 10.29
C SER A 117 -17.78 15.95 10.93
N GLN A 118 -18.53 15.79 12.01
CA GLN A 118 -18.73 14.48 12.63
C GLN A 118 -19.25 13.48 11.58
N SER A 119 -18.57 12.34 11.52
CA SER A 119 -18.51 11.44 10.38
C SER A 119 -19.05 10.07 10.80
N SER A 120 -20.04 9.52 10.08
CA SER A 120 -20.67 8.26 10.50
C SER A 120 -19.88 7.02 10.07
N PHE A 121 -19.93 5.94 10.84
CA PHE A 121 -19.37 4.67 10.41
C PHE A 121 -20.13 3.47 10.97
N TRP A 122 -20.05 2.34 10.25
CA TRP A 122 -20.50 1.04 10.72
C TRP A 122 -19.58 -0.07 10.22
N LEU A 123 -19.50 -1.16 10.98
CA LEU A 123 -18.76 -2.37 10.66
C LEU A 123 -19.55 -3.59 11.13
N GLU A 124 -19.53 -4.67 10.37
CA GLU A 124 -20.15 -5.96 10.70
C GLU A 124 -19.11 -7.08 10.71
N VAL A 125 -19.36 -8.12 11.49
CA VAL A 125 -18.48 -9.30 11.58
C VAL A 125 -18.31 -9.95 10.20
N SER A 126 -17.07 -10.26 9.85
CA SER A 126 -16.72 -10.84 8.56
C SER A 126 -15.77 -12.03 8.70
N ASN A 127 -16.10 -13.12 8.01
CA ASN A 127 -15.22 -14.27 7.86
C ASN A 127 -14.12 -14.06 6.80
N LYS A 128 -14.08 -12.88 6.16
CA LYS A 128 -13.01 -12.47 5.25
C LYS A 128 -11.81 -11.93 6.02
N ARG A 129 -10.58 -12.14 5.51
CA ARG A 129 -9.37 -11.45 5.98
C ARG A 129 -9.51 -9.92 5.88
N ILE A 130 -8.84 -9.19 6.77
CA ILE A 130 -8.82 -7.71 6.80
C ILE A 130 -8.26 -7.11 5.49
N ILE A 131 -7.23 -7.74 4.93
CA ILE A 131 -6.69 -7.48 3.59
C ILE A 131 -7.21 -8.58 2.67
N GLU A 132 -7.77 -8.21 1.53
CA GLU A 132 -8.15 -9.19 0.50
C GLU A 132 -6.95 -9.41 -0.42
N THR A 133 -6.41 -10.64 -0.40
CA THR A 133 -5.25 -11.06 -1.20
C THR A 133 -5.50 -10.78 -2.69
N VAL A 134 -4.58 -10.05 -3.33
CA VAL A 134 -4.62 -9.83 -4.78
C VAL A 134 -4.31 -11.15 -5.49
N VAL A 135 -5.17 -11.52 -6.43
CA VAL A 135 -4.95 -12.63 -7.37
C VAL A 135 -4.63 -12.01 -8.72
N LYS A 136 -3.51 -12.41 -9.34
CA LYS A 136 -3.15 -11.93 -10.68
C LYS A 136 -4.27 -12.32 -11.67
N PRO A 137 -4.81 -11.37 -12.46
CA PRO A 137 -5.90 -11.66 -13.40
C PRO A 137 -5.46 -12.63 -14.51
N ASN A 138 -6.43 -13.26 -15.17
CA ASN A 138 -6.14 -14.19 -16.27
C ASN A 138 -5.57 -13.42 -17.49
N LYS A 139 -4.61 -14.00 -18.22
CA LYS A 139 -4.05 -13.41 -19.44
C LYS A 139 -5.14 -13.05 -20.46
N ASP A 140 -6.14 -13.92 -20.62
CA ASP A 140 -7.21 -13.74 -21.60
C ASP A 140 -8.29 -12.70 -21.18
N GLU A 141 -8.23 -12.20 -19.95
CA GLU A 141 -9.11 -11.12 -19.48
C GLU A 141 -8.71 -9.78 -20.13
N PRO A 142 -9.66 -8.98 -20.66
CA PRO A 142 -9.34 -7.72 -21.32
C PRO A 142 -8.88 -6.66 -20.32
N ILE A 143 -7.82 -5.92 -20.66
CA ILE A 143 -7.44 -4.70 -19.93
C ILE A 143 -8.40 -3.55 -20.27
N ILE A 144 -8.97 -2.92 -19.24
CA ILE A 144 -10.01 -1.89 -19.35
C ILE A 144 -9.42 -0.56 -18.89
N ILE A 145 -9.01 0.26 -19.86
CA ILE A 145 -8.54 1.64 -19.62
C ILE A 145 -9.69 2.62 -19.90
N LYS A 146 -10.00 3.47 -18.92
CA LYS A 146 -11.03 4.51 -18.97
C LYS A 146 -10.41 5.89 -18.83
N SER A 147 -10.92 6.88 -19.55
CA SER A 147 -10.71 8.29 -19.20
C SER A 147 -11.83 8.71 -18.25
N LYS A 148 -11.50 9.42 -17.17
CA LYS A 148 -12.46 9.81 -16.12
C LYS A 148 -13.45 10.86 -16.60
N GLY A 149 -12.97 11.89 -17.30
CA GLY A 149 -13.77 13.02 -17.78
C GLY A 149 -14.08 13.01 -19.29
N ASN A 150 -13.57 12.01 -20.05
CA ASN A 150 -13.53 12.02 -21.52
C ASN A 150 -12.77 13.23 -22.10
N LEU A 151 -11.75 13.71 -21.37
CA LEU A 151 -10.91 14.83 -21.80
C LEU A 151 -9.92 14.37 -22.88
N ALA A 152 -9.63 15.22 -23.86
CA ALA A 152 -8.75 14.87 -24.99
C ALA A 152 -7.34 14.43 -24.55
N GLU A 153 -6.82 15.01 -23.48
CA GLU A 153 -5.55 14.66 -22.84
C GLU A 153 -5.58 13.31 -22.11
N GLU A 154 -6.67 12.98 -21.41
CA GLU A 154 -6.85 11.64 -20.80
C GLU A 154 -7.01 10.56 -21.86
N ILE A 155 -7.71 10.87 -22.96
CA ILE A 155 -7.85 9.98 -24.13
C ILE A 155 -6.49 9.78 -24.81
N ALA A 156 -5.69 10.83 -24.97
CA ALA A 156 -4.35 10.73 -25.55
C ALA A 156 -3.40 9.85 -24.70
N ILE A 157 -3.41 9.99 -23.37
CA ILE A 157 -2.63 9.12 -22.48
C ILE A 157 -3.17 7.69 -22.45
N LYS A 158 -4.50 7.49 -22.49
CA LYS A 158 -5.10 6.16 -22.69
C LYS A 158 -4.56 5.49 -23.96
N GLU A 159 -4.70 6.15 -25.12
CA GLU A 159 -4.25 5.61 -26.40
C GLU A 159 -2.73 5.34 -26.41
N ARG A 160 -1.95 6.20 -25.76
CA ARG A 160 -0.50 6.02 -25.61
C ARG A 160 -0.21 4.78 -24.79
N LEU A 161 -0.87 4.58 -23.64
CA LEU A 161 -0.72 3.39 -22.82
C LEU A 161 -1.13 2.11 -23.57
N GLU A 162 -2.25 2.12 -24.30
CA GLU A 162 -2.69 0.99 -25.14
C GLU A 162 -1.62 0.59 -26.18
N LYS A 163 -1.01 1.58 -26.85
CA LYS A 163 0.09 1.35 -27.81
C LYS A 163 1.35 0.81 -27.12
N LEU A 164 1.65 1.25 -25.91
CA LEU A 164 2.85 0.82 -25.15
C LEU A 164 2.69 -0.59 -24.53
N LEU A 165 1.50 -0.94 -24.03
CA LEU A 165 1.15 -2.28 -23.56
C LEU A 165 1.43 -3.35 -24.63
N ILE A 166 1.01 -3.08 -25.87
CA ILE A 166 1.23 -3.96 -27.03
C ILE A 166 2.71 -3.97 -27.45
N LYS A 167 3.35 -2.79 -27.53
CA LYS A 167 4.76 -2.63 -27.99
C LYS A 167 5.77 -3.40 -27.13
N TYR A 168 5.46 -3.63 -25.85
CA TYR A 168 6.38 -4.20 -24.86
C TYR A 168 5.89 -5.50 -24.19
N ASP A 169 4.76 -6.08 -24.61
CA ASP A 169 4.07 -7.25 -23.98
C ASP A 169 4.08 -7.20 -22.45
N LEU A 170 3.48 -6.15 -21.87
CA LEU A 170 3.55 -5.88 -20.43
C LEU A 170 2.72 -6.83 -19.54
N GLU A 171 2.02 -7.80 -20.13
CA GLU A 171 1.13 -8.74 -19.43
C GLU A 171 1.75 -9.52 -18.25
N PRO A 172 3.03 -9.94 -18.26
CA PRO A 172 3.68 -10.53 -17.09
C PRO A 172 3.60 -9.64 -15.83
N TYR A 173 3.59 -8.32 -16.02
CA TYR A 173 3.63 -7.32 -14.96
C TYR A 173 2.25 -6.77 -14.55
N ILE A 174 1.16 -7.25 -15.17
CA ILE A 174 -0.21 -6.77 -14.88
C ILE A 174 -0.83 -7.53 -13.70
N PHE A 175 -1.18 -6.80 -12.63
CA PHE A 175 -1.85 -7.32 -11.42
C PHE A 175 -3.24 -6.70 -11.18
N THR A 176 -3.57 -5.58 -11.84
CA THR A 176 -4.95 -5.15 -12.07
C THR A 176 -5.19 -4.80 -13.53
N LYS A 177 -6.39 -5.16 -14.03
CA LYS A 177 -6.85 -4.86 -15.39
C LYS A 177 -7.88 -3.73 -15.48
N SER A 178 -8.21 -3.07 -14.36
CA SER A 178 -9.00 -1.83 -14.38
C SER A 178 -8.08 -0.61 -14.18
N ILE A 179 -8.01 0.27 -15.18
CA ILE A 179 -7.21 1.49 -15.15
C ILE A 179 -8.08 2.72 -15.45
N ASN A 180 -7.91 3.78 -14.68
CA ASN A 180 -8.41 5.11 -14.98
C ASN A 180 -7.26 6.02 -15.42
N ILE A 181 -7.54 6.96 -16.31
CA ILE A 181 -6.72 8.13 -16.61
C ILE A 181 -7.51 9.36 -16.17
N GLU A 182 -6.93 10.20 -15.33
CA GLU A 182 -7.61 11.35 -14.70
C GLU A 182 -6.71 12.58 -14.66
N LYS A 183 -7.19 13.72 -15.16
CA LYS A 183 -6.41 14.97 -15.19
C LYS A 183 -6.10 15.49 -13.78
N GLY A 184 -4.84 15.83 -13.51
CA GLY A 184 -4.44 16.60 -12.33
C GLY A 184 -4.46 15.83 -11.00
N VAL A 185 -4.54 14.50 -11.01
CA VAL A 185 -4.30 13.67 -9.82
C VAL A 185 -2.82 13.29 -9.72
N ILE A 186 -2.36 12.99 -8.51
CA ILE A 186 -1.14 12.20 -8.33
C ILE A 186 -1.49 10.75 -8.69
N PRO A 187 -0.67 10.03 -9.48
CA PRO A 187 -0.86 8.60 -9.74
C PRO A 187 -1.03 7.79 -8.45
N HIS A 188 -1.90 6.78 -8.49
CA HIS A 188 -2.17 5.90 -7.36
C HIS A 188 -2.81 4.58 -7.78
N SER A 189 -2.45 3.52 -7.08
CA SER A 189 -2.89 2.15 -7.35
C SER A 189 -4.31 1.85 -6.88
N HIS A 190 -4.79 2.50 -5.81
CA HIS A 190 -6.00 2.09 -5.07
C HIS A 190 -7.04 3.21 -4.94
N PRO A 191 -8.36 2.91 -5.04
CA PRO A 191 -8.98 1.59 -5.18
C PRO A 191 -8.94 1.03 -6.60
N VAL A 192 -8.60 1.86 -7.59
CA VAL A 192 -8.41 1.50 -8.99
C VAL A 192 -7.14 2.19 -9.45
N LEU A 193 -6.29 1.49 -10.23
CA LEU A 193 -5.05 2.05 -10.75
C LEU A 193 -5.38 3.28 -11.60
N THR A 194 -4.94 4.44 -11.15
CA THR A 194 -5.27 5.73 -11.74
C THR A 194 -3.98 6.46 -12.07
N LEU A 195 -3.83 6.83 -13.34
CA LEU A 195 -2.68 7.58 -13.86
C LEU A 195 -3.10 9.02 -14.16
N SER A 196 -2.13 9.94 -14.08
CA SER A 196 -2.32 11.34 -14.42
C SER A 196 -2.28 11.59 -15.93
N THR A 197 -2.38 12.86 -16.34
CA THR A 197 -2.18 13.32 -17.72
C THR A 197 -0.72 13.67 -18.05
N ASP A 198 0.14 13.74 -17.03
CA ASP A 198 1.29 14.66 -17.05
C ASP A 198 2.61 13.92 -17.34
N PHE A 199 2.65 13.19 -18.45
CA PHE A 199 3.78 12.37 -18.90
C PHE A 199 4.43 12.89 -20.18
N GLU A 200 5.67 13.37 -20.10
CA GLU A 200 6.42 13.85 -21.27
C GLU A 200 6.85 12.66 -22.15
N THR A 201 7.40 11.62 -21.53
CA THR A 201 8.06 10.49 -22.19
C THR A 201 7.32 9.16 -22.02
N ASP A 202 7.51 8.24 -22.97
CA ASP A 202 6.98 6.87 -22.88
C ASP A 202 7.57 6.14 -21.66
N THR A 203 8.83 6.44 -21.30
CA THR A 203 9.52 5.90 -20.13
C THR A 203 8.81 6.29 -18.83
N GLN A 204 8.47 7.57 -18.63
CA GLN A 204 7.74 8.01 -17.43
C GLN A 204 6.36 7.32 -17.33
N LEU A 205 5.59 7.26 -18.42
CA LEU A 205 4.29 6.60 -18.44
C LEU A 205 4.38 5.09 -18.12
N ILE A 206 5.36 4.38 -18.70
CA ILE A 206 5.59 2.96 -18.41
C ILE A 206 6.07 2.76 -16.97
N ALA A 207 7.03 3.55 -16.49
CA ALA A 207 7.56 3.44 -15.14
C ALA A 207 6.46 3.65 -14.10
N THR A 208 5.63 4.70 -14.24
CA THR A 208 4.49 4.94 -13.34
C THR A 208 3.42 3.85 -13.46
N PHE A 209 3.09 3.36 -14.65
CA PHE A 209 2.18 2.22 -14.80
C PHE A 209 2.71 0.97 -14.08
N LEU A 210 3.99 0.65 -14.25
CA LEU A 210 4.63 -0.49 -13.57
C LEU A 210 4.68 -0.27 -12.05
N HIS A 211 5.05 0.92 -11.57
CA HIS A 211 5.04 1.28 -10.15
C HIS A 211 3.70 0.96 -9.48
N GLU A 212 2.58 1.41 -10.07
CA GLU A 212 1.26 1.13 -9.52
C GLU A 212 0.86 -0.35 -9.65
N GLN A 213 1.25 -1.04 -10.73
CA GLN A 213 1.07 -2.50 -10.81
C GLN A 213 1.89 -3.25 -9.75
N MET A 214 3.06 -2.73 -9.34
CA MET A 214 3.89 -3.33 -8.30
C MET A 214 3.33 -3.08 -6.89
N HIS A 215 2.58 -2.00 -6.66
CA HIS A 215 1.71 -1.89 -5.49
C HIS A 215 0.66 -3.02 -5.46
N TRP A 216 -0.04 -3.30 -6.57
CA TRP A 216 -0.97 -4.45 -6.64
C TRP A 216 -0.25 -5.81 -6.44
N TYR A 217 0.96 -5.98 -6.99
CA TYR A 217 1.77 -7.19 -6.76
C TYR A 217 2.13 -7.38 -5.27
N SER A 218 2.45 -6.30 -4.55
CA SER A 218 2.82 -6.34 -3.12
C SER A 218 1.70 -6.82 -2.17
N LEU A 219 0.47 -6.99 -2.68
CA LEU A 219 -0.68 -7.50 -1.95
C LEU A 219 -1.05 -8.96 -2.34
N THR A 220 -0.19 -9.65 -3.09
CA THR A 220 -0.33 -11.09 -3.40
C THR A 220 0.15 -11.98 -2.24
N ASP A 221 -0.31 -13.25 -2.19
CA ASP A 221 -0.02 -14.21 -1.09
C ASP A 221 1.43 -14.78 -1.10
N ASN A 222 2.41 -14.02 -1.60
CA ASN A 222 3.77 -14.52 -1.77
C ASN A 222 4.56 -14.46 -0.45
N GLU A 223 5.04 -15.60 0.07
CA GLU A 223 5.96 -15.60 1.21
C GLU A 223 7.34 -14.99 0.90
N GLY A 224 7.59 -14.63 -0.36
CA GLY A 224 8.71 -13.82 -0.81
C GLY A 224 8.62 -12.35 -0.38
N PHE A 225 7.46 -11.90 0.12
CA PHE A 225 7.13 -10.49 0.46
C PHE A 225 7.29 -9.70 1.93
N GLN A 226 8.10 -10.13 4.09
CA GLN A 226 8.85 -10.99 5.08
C GLN A 226 10.35 -11.00 4.94
N LYS A 227 10.95 -12.02 4.32
CA LYS A 227 12.40 -12.19 4.19
C LYS A 227 13.10 -10.92 3.65
N VAL A 228 12.55 -10.20 2.66
CA VAL A 228 13.05 -8.86 2.22
C VAL A 228 12.76 -7.75 3.25
N GLY A 229 11.62 -7.76 3.95
CA GLY A 229 11.14 -6.70 4.84
C GLY A 229 11.82 -6.75 6.22
N GLU A 230 11.95 -7.93 6.80
CA GLU A 230 12.81 -8.21 7.95
C GLU A 230 14.26 -7.77 7.64
N ALA A 231 14.75 -8.05 6.44
CA ALA A 231 16.07 -7.60 5.99
C ALA A 231 16.14 -6.07 5.77
N PHE A 232 15.09 -5.43 5.25
CA PHE A 232 14.99 -3.97 5.12
C PHE A 232 14.97 -3.29 6.50
N LEU A 233 14.13 -3.74 7.45
CA LEU A 233 14.08 -3.19 8.81
C LEU A 233 15.45 -3.30 9.51
N LYS A 234 16.14 -4.42 9.27
CA LYS A 234 17.49 -4.68 9.80
C LYS A 234 18.59 -3.82 9.14
N LYS A 235 18.44 -3.43 7.88
CA LYS A 235 19.45 -2.70 7.09
C LYS A 235 19.21 -1.19 7.05
N TYR A 236 17.95 -0.76 7.10
CA TYR A 236 17.50 0.62 7.00
C TYR A 236 16.69 1.04 8.24
N PRO A 237 17.27 1.03 9.45
CA PRO A 237 16.55 1.26 10.70
C PRO A 237 16.11 2.72 10.94
N ASN A 238 16.48 3.65 10.05
CA ASN A 238 16.03 5.04 10.08
C ASN A 238 15.59 5.41 8.67
N LEU A 239 14.33 5.81 8.50
CA LEU A 239 13.73 6.13 7.20
C LEU A 239 13.27 7.58 7.19
N PRO A 240 13.48 8.37 6.11
CA PRO A 240 12.84 9.67 6.01
C PRO A 240 11.32 9.50 5.93
N SER A 241 10.58 10.22 6.77
CA SER A 241 9.13 10.35 6.60
C SER A 241 8.79 11.38 5.52
N GLU A 242 9.36 12.57 5.60
CA GLU A 242 8.88 13.73 4.84
C GLU A 242 9.29 13.76 3.36
N ALA A 243 8.40 14.26 2.52
CA ALA A 243 8.69 14.56 1.12
C ALA A 243 9.70 15.73 1.01
N PRO A 244 10.55 15.77 -0.03
CA PRO A 244 10.62 14.87 -1.17
C PRO A 244 11.47 13.60 -0.93
N GLU A 245 12.04 13.41 0.27
CA GLU A 245 12.97 12.32 0.54
C GLU A 245 12.24 10.99 0.82
N GLY A 246 11.18 11.03 1.64
CA GLY A 246 10.26 9.94 1.94
C GLY A 246 8.85 10.14 1.40
N ALA A 247 7.92 9.26 1.80
CA ALA A 247 6.56 9.17 1.25
C ALA A 247 5.45 9.66 2.21
N GLY A 248 5.78 10.56 3.13
CA GLY A 248 4.90 11.18 4.14
C GLY A 248 4.68 10.35 5.41
N SER A 249 5.39 9.22 5.57
CA SER A 249 5.57 8.48 6.83
C SER A 249 6.59 7.35 6.62
N GLU A 250 7.29 6.92 7.67
CA GLU A 250 8.29 5.83 7.59
C GLU A 250 7.73 4.54 6.98
N GLN A 251 6.51 4.14 7.35
CA GLN A 251 5.83 2.94 6.83
C GLN A 251 5.59 3.05 5.32
N SER A 252 5.28 4.26 4.84
CA SER A 252 5.08 4.51 3.42
C SER A 252 6.43 4.51 2.69
N THR A 253 7.46 5.14 3.24
CA THR A 253 8.83 5.08 2.68
C THR A 253 9.36 3.64 2.62
N PHE A 254 9.02 2.81 3.61
CA PHE A 254 9.35 1.38 3.66
C PHE A 254 8.66 0.58 2.54
N LEU A 255 7.36 0.79 2.31
CA LEU A 255 6.63 0.21 1.18
C LEU A 255 7.29 0.61 -0.17
N HIS A 256 7.63 1.89 -0.35
CA HIS A 256 8.23 2.36 -1.59
C HIS A 256 9.65 1.84 -1.82
N LEU A 257 10.43 1.44 -0.79
CA LEU A 257 11.69 0.70 -1.00
C LEU A 257 11.46 -0.61 -1.77
N GLY A 258 10.34 -1.32 -1.51
CA GLY A 258 10.00 -2.54 -2.23
C GLY A 258 9.40 -2.25 -3.61
N VAL A 259 8.44 -1.33 -3.67
CA VAL A 259 7.71 -1.00 -4.91
C VAL A 259 8.60 -0.32 -5.93
N CYS A 260 9.41 0.69 -5.56
CA CYS A 260 10.37 1.30 -6.48
C CYS A 260 11.48 0.33 -6.91
N TYR A 261 11.83 -0.68 -6.11
CA TYR A 261 12.76 -1.71 -6.60
C TYR A 261 12.10 -2.63 -7.65
N LEU A 262 10.85 -3.02 -7.44
CA LEU A 262 10.11 -3.81 -8.42
C LEU A 262 9.79 -3.01 -9.69
N GLU A 263 9.55 -1.71 -9.57
CA GLU A 263 9.52 -0.73 -10.67
C GLU A 263 10.85 -0.79 -11.45
N PHE A 264 12.01 -0.70 -10.79
CA PHE A 264 13.32 -0.84 -11.45
C PHE A 264 13.46 -2.19 -12.16
N HIS A 265 13.17 -3.30 -11.47
CA HIS A 265 13.28 -4.66 -12.00
C HIS A 265 12.46 -4.81 -13.28
N THR A 266 11.16 -4.52 -13.22
CA THR A 266 10.25 -4.65 -14.36
C THR A 266 10.58 -3.68 -15.48
N LEU A 267 10.87 -2.41 -15.18
CA LEU A 267 11.29 -1.43 -16.17
C LEU A 267 12.59 -1.84 -16.88
N SER A 268 13.55 -2.44 -16.15
CA SER A 268 14.82 -2.92 -16.73
C SER A 268 14.64 -4.06 -17.74
N GLN A 269 13.62 -4.92 -17.58
CA GLN A 269 13.25 -5.93 -18.56
C GLN A 269 12.57 -5.30 -19.79
N VAL A 270 11.78 -4.23 -19.58
CA VAL A 270 10.94 -3.60 -20.60
C VAL A 270 11.70 -2.64 -21.53
N ILE A 271 12.56 -1.77 -20.99
CA ILE A 271 13.32 -0.77 -21.79
C ILE A 271 14.84 -1.01 -21.81
N GLY A 272 15.33 -2.02 -21.09
CA GLY A 272 16.75 -2.31 -20.90
C GLY A 272 17.35 -1.61 -19.67
N ARG A 273 18.28 -2.29 -18.99
CA ARG A 273 18.88 -1.87 -17.72
C ARG A 273 19.41 -0.43 -17.73
N ASP A 274 20.17 -0.05 -18.75
CA ASP A 274 20.82 1.28 -18.81
C ASP A 274 19.80 2.43 -18.80
N LYS A 275 18.67 2.27 -19.48
CA LYS A 275 17.58 3.27 -19.50
C LYS A 275 16.75 3.26 -18.23
N ALA A 276 16.60 2.11 -17.57
CA ALA A 276 16.00 2.04 -16.24
C ALA A 276 16.89 2.73 -15.20
N ILE A 277 18.22 2.59 -15.31
CA ILE A 277 19.20 3.33 -14.48
C ILE A 277 19.12 4.83 -14.77
N GLU A 278 19.10 5.27 -16.04
CA GLU A 278 18.94 6.68 -16.42
C GLU A 278 17.65 7.28 -15.85
N HIS A 279 16.52 6.56 -15.97
CA HIS A 279 15.25 6.98 -15.38
C HIS A 279 15.34 7.09 -13.85
N PHE A 280 15.91 6.08 -13.17
CA PHE A 280 16.05 6.09 -11.73
C PHE A 280 16.98 7.20 -11.24
N GLN A 281 18.05 7.52 -12.00
CA GLN A 281 18.93 8.66 -11.73
C GLN A 281 18.16 9.98 -11.81
N PHE A 282 17.31 10.17 -12.83
CA PHE A 282 16.40 11.31 -12.88
C PHE A 282 15.47 11.34 -11.66
N MET A 283 14.85 10.21 -11.29
CA MET A 283 13.93 10.14 -10.14
C MET A 283 14.59 10.50 -8.80
N THR A 284 15.92 10.33 -8.63
CA THR A 284 16.65 10.82 -7.44
C THR A 284 16.53 12.34 -7.19
N THR A 285 16.10 13.11 -8.20
CA THR A 285 15.90 14.56 -8.14
C THR A 285 14.42 14.95 -7.96
N GLN A 286 13.49 14.01 -8.07
CA GLN A 286 12.04 14.24 -8.09
C GLN A 286 11.42 14.02 -6.70
N TYR A 287 10.62 12.97 -6.52
CA TYR A 287 10.03 12.53 -5.26
C TYR A 287 10.65 11.21 -4.79
N TYR A 288 10.36 10.80 -3.55
CA TYR A 288 10.95 9.63 -2.86
C TYR A 288 12.47 9.54 -3.04
N ARG A 289 13.15 10.69 -3.03
CA ARG A 289 14.54 10.83 -3.52
C ARG A 289 15.53 9.93 -2.77
N TRP A 290 15.30 9.70 -1.48
CA TRP A 290 16.12 8.80 -0.67
C TRP A 290 15.89 7.34 -1.07
N VAL A 291 14.67 6.93 -1.41
CA VAL A 291 14.33 5.58 -1.90
C VAL A 291 15.06 5.30 -3.20
N TYR A 292 14.91 6.15 -4.23
CA TYR A 292 15.58 5.98 -5.52
C TYR A 292 17.11 5.96 -5.40
N ARG A 293 17.70 6.85 -4.57
CA ARG A 293 19.16 6.82 -4.30
C ARG A 293 19.60 5.57 -3.54
N THR A 294 18.78 5.05 -2.63
CA THR A 294 19.11 3.84 -1.85
C THR A 294 19.06 2.59 -2.72
N ILE A 295 18.07 2.48 -3.61
CA ILE A 295 17.97 1.40 -4.60
C ILE A 295 19.17 1.41 -5.54
N LEU A 296 19.52 2.56 -6.13
CA LEU A 296 20.68 2.66 -7.03
C LEU A 296 22.02 2.38 -6.33
N LYS A 297 22.18 2.79 -5.07
CA LYS A 297 23.43 2.62 -4.30
C LYS A 297 23.65 1.18 -3.87
N ASP A 298 22.59 0.50 -3.44
CA ASP A 298 22.64 -0.84 -2.85
C ASP A 298 22.05 -1.90 -3.81
N LEU A 299 22.05 -1.64 -5.13
CA LEU A 299 21.27 -2.38 -6.14
C LEU A 299 21.50 -3.89 -6.10
N ASP A 300 22.75 -4.35 -6.12
CA ASP A 300 23.13 -5.77 -6.06
C ASP A 300 22.51 -6.50 -4.84
N TYR A 301 22.31 -5.78 -3.72
CA TYR A 301 21.65 -6.30 -2.53
C TYR A 301 20.13 -6.43 -2.73
N PHE A 302 19.46 -5.48 -3.37
CA PHE A 302 18.04 -5.64 -3.71
C PHE A 302 17.85 -6.77 -4.72
N GLU A 303 18.68 -6.84 -5.76
CA GLU A 303 18.61 -7.89 -6.78
C GLU A 303 18.79 -9.29 -6.16
N SER A 304 19.85 -9.48 -5.38
CA SER A 304 20.08 -10.72 -4.63
C SER A 304 18.91 -11.07 -3.70
N LEU A 305 18.38 -10.08 -2.98
CA LEU A 305 17.36 -10.29 -1.95
C LEU A 305 15.97 -10.57 -2.53
N PHE A 306 15.61 -10.00 -3.69
CA PHE A 306 14.34 -10.29 -4.37
C PHE A 306 14.41 -11.59 -5.17
N GLU A 307 15.57 -11.93 -5.76
CA GLU A 307 15.77 -13.21 -6.45
C GLU A 307 15.65 -14.39 -5.48
N GLN A 308 16.41 -14.36 -4.37
CA GLN A 308 16.45 -15.42 -3.36
C GLN A 308 15.10 -15.67 -2.68
N ASN A 309 14.20 -14.69 -2.74
CA ASN A 309 12.86 -14.77 -2.17
C ASN A 309 11.74 -14.95 -3.22
N GLY A 310 12.07 -15.12 -4.51
CA GLY A 310 11.07 -15.40 -5.54
C GLY A 310 10.12 -14.23 -5.84
N LEU A 311 10.59 -12.99 -5.68
CA LEU A 311 9.86 -11.77 -6.05
C LEU A 311 10.18 -11.25 -7.46
N HIS A 312 11.19 -11.80 -8.14
CA HIS A 312 11.48 -11.43 -9.52
C HIS A 312 10.43 -11.99 -10.47
N LEU A 313 9.64 -11.07 -11.05
CA LEU A 313 8.77 -11.32 -12.19
C LEU A 313 9.60 -11.66 -13.43
N LYS A 314 9.03 -12.50 -14.31
CA LYS A 314 9.64 -13.13 -15.48
C LYS A 314 8.64 -13.15 -16.64
#